data_AF-A0A3R6X7B9-F1
#
_entry.id   AF-A0A3R6X7B9-F1
#
_cell.length_a   1.000
_cell.length_b   1.000
_cell.length_c   1.000
_cell.angle_alpha   90.00
_cell.angle_beta   90.00
_cell.angle_gamma   90.00
#
_symmetry.space_group_name_H-M   'P 1'
#
loop_
_entity.id
_entity.type
_entity.pdbx_description
1 polymer ?
#
loop_
_entity_poly.entity_id
_entity_poly.type
_entity_poly.pdbx_seq_one_letter_code
_entity_poly.pdbx_strand_id
1 'polypeptide(L)'
;MLLRKTAWFWKSGLAVISFVLMFSISGCSDTPPEEDTVSETVIDVQDVSEEEQENEEEIINICIDLYDKAAEENKLDDLEIIRSIVNRLGENGYPAVDSRNQVNMTEAEQVLEFCKKVDAQEEAELTILEISYLGGFVKYDLHTKDGNVDVVRSYYGYENGEIQKEVTGRYQAEYWNYTEEGYLMFSGVWFSEELYVLTLSGVEEHTALRVQPLDETYRELSRKYLLPISFEQNNMFIVDWSEEDFGDLNFYDMYDILYPKVNGQYVPYVADDNLSVSAVYRIPKEEFESVIMKYFNIDSETLQSKTVYDSEDSTYEYKPRGFEEVEYPEYPYSEVIGYTENSDGTITLTANVVFPYSGNSKVYAHEVVVRPLEDGGVQYVSNRIIPSEDNSEETWHTPRLTLEEWEELYGGE
;
A
#
# COMPACT_ATOMS: atom_id res chain seq x y z
N MET A 1 26.82 -23.54 -24.45
CA MET A 1 27.33 -22.39 -23.68
C MET A 1 26.09 -21.56 -23.35
N LEU A 2 25.52 -21.87 -22.20
CA LEU A 2 24.09 -21.77 -21.91
C LEU A 2 23.70 -20.42 -21.30
N LEU A 3 22.46 -20.06 -21.62
CA LEU A 3 21.68 -18.94 -21.13
C LEU A 3 21.84 -18.73 -19.62
N ARG A 4 22.21 -17.51 -19.25
CA ARG A 4 22.12 -17.01 -17.87
C ARG A 4 20.74 -16.38 -17.74
N LYS A 5 19.86 -17.02 -16.96
CA LYS A 5 18.51 -16.57 -16.64
C LYS A 5 18.55 -15.21 -15.96
N THR A 6 17.88 -14.23 -16.55
CA THR A 6 17.33 -13.05 -15.89
C THR A 6 15.96 -13.44 -15.36
N ALA A 7 15.87 -13.66 -14.05
CA ALA A 7 14.61 -13.71 -13.31
C ALA A 7 14.65 -12.52 -12.36
N TRP A 8 14.09 -11.41 -12.83
CA TRP A 8 13.86 -10.21 -12.04
C TRP A 8 12.49 -9.76 -12.50
N PHE A 9 11.45 -10.00 -11.69
CA PHE A 9 10.19 -9.25 -11.63
C PHE A 9 9.23 -9.97 -10.65
N TRP A 10 8.58 -9.15 -9.83
CA TRP A 10 7.40 -9.40 -8.99
C TRP A 10 7.61 -9.99 -7.60
N LYS A 11 7.74 -9.08 -6.62
CA LYS A 11 6.96 -9.05 -5.37
C LYS A 11 6.89 -7.59 -4.87
N SER A 12 5.83 -6.90 -5.24
CA SER A 12 5.29 -5.75 -4.50
C SER A 12 3.79 -5.70 -4.78
N GLY A 13 3.02 -5.61 -3.69
CA GLY A 13 1.57 -5.75 -3.66
C GLY A 13 0.87 -4.73 -4.56
N LEU A 14 0.13 -5.29 -5.52
CA LEU A 14 -0.99 -4.79 -6.32
C LEU A 14 -0.92 -5.60 -7.61
N ALA A 15 -1.78 -6.60 -7.74
CA ALA A 15 -1.82 -7.47 -8.90
C ALA A 15 -2.32 -6.68 -10.13
N VAL A 16 -1.42 -5.96 -10.79
CA VAL A 16 -1.61 -5.56 -12.18
C VAL A 16 -1.39 -6.82 -13.01
N ILE A 17 -2.48 -7.58 -13.22
CA ILE A 17 -2.45 -8.73 -14.12
C ILE A 17 -2.46 -8.19 -15.55
N SER A 18 -1.27 -7.91 -16.07
CA SER A 18 -1.08 -7.54 -17.47
C SER A 18 -1.38 -8.77 -18.36
N PHE A 19 -2.53 -8.76 -19.04
CA PHE A 19 -2.99 -9.85 -19.89
C PHE A 19 -2.58 -9.64 -21.36
N VAL A 20 -1.58 -10.38 -21.82
CA VAL A 20 -1.42 -10.67 -23.26
C VAL A 20 -1.52 -12.17 -23.47
N LEU A 21 -2.72 -12.63 -23.82
CA LEU A 21 -2.94 -14.01 -24.27
C LEU A 21 -3.70 -14.01 -25.60
N MET A 22 -2.94 -13.88 -26.69
CA MET A 22 -3.42 -14.29 -28.02
C MET A 22 -3.50 -15.82 -28.07
N PHE A 23 -4.69 -16.38 -27.91
CA PHE A 23 -4.97 -17.76 -28.32
C PHE A 23 -5.98 -17.80 -29.47
N SER A 24 -5.44 -17.90 -30.68
CA SER A 24 -6.19 -18.39 -31.84
C SER A 24 -6.22 -19.92 -31.75
N ILE A 25 -7.32 -20.49 -31.25
CA ILE A 25 -7.63 -21.90 -31.39
C ILE A 25 -8.87 -22.02 -32.28
N SER A 26 -8.63 -22.33 -33.54
CA SER A 26 -9.64 -22.83 -34.45
C SER A 26 -9.84 -24.32 -34.16
N GLY A 27 -11.03 -24.72 -33.73
CA GLY A 27 -11.38 -26.11 -33.46
C GLY A 27 -12.88 -26.35 -33.53
N CYS A 28 -13.35 -26.87 -34.66
CA CYS A 28 -14.71 -27.37 -34.84
C CYS A 28 -14.96 -28.62 -33.97
N SER A 29 -16.13 -28.68 -33.33
CA SER A 29 -16.94 -29.91 -33.28
C SER A 29 -18.38 -29.60 -32.84
N ASP A 30 -19.33 -30.04 -33.67
CA ASP A 30 -20.78 -29.97 -33.49
C ASP A 30 -21.30 -30.85 -32.34
N THR A 31 -22.09 -30.30 -31.40
CA THR A 31 -23.24 -30.98 -30.74
C THR A 31 -24.19 -29.94 -30.09
N PRO A 32 -25.54 -30.09 -30.10
CA PRO A 32 -26.51 -29.07 -29.66
C PRO A 32 -26.83 -29.12 -28.14
N PRO A 33 -27.51 -28.08 -27.59
CA PRO A 33 -27.50 -27.74 -26.15
C PRO A 33 -28.61 -28.43 -25.35
N GLU A 34 -28.36 -28.65 -24.05
CA GLU A 34 -29.42 -28.82 -23.05
C GLU A 34 -29.49 -27.55 -22.18
N GLU A 35 -30.69 -27.00 -22.08
CA GLU A 35 -31.07 -25.80 -21.34
C GLU A 35 -31.05 -26.09 -19.84
N ASP A 36 -30.17 -25.41 -19.09
CA ASP A 36 -30.41 -25.11 -17.68
C ASP A 36 -30.62 -23.61 -17.55
N THR A 37 -31.89 -23.25 -17.37
CA THR A 37 -32.34 -21.87 -17.14
C THR A 37 -31.88 -21.39 -15.76
N VAL A 38 -30.74 -20.72 -15.71
CA VAL A 38 -30.47 -19.70 -14.70
C VAL A 38 -30.73 -18.35 -15.36
N SER A 39 -31.56 -17.52 -14.73
CA SER A 39 -31.89 -16.18 -15.21
C SER A 39 -30.64 -15.31 -15.21
N GLU A 40 -29.88 -15.35 -16.29
CA GLU A 40 -28.87 -14.36 -16.62
C GLU A 40 -29.57 -13.01 -16.76
N THR A 41 -29.37 -12.12 -15.80
CA THR A 41 -29.27 -10.70 -16.15
C THR A 41 -27.87 -10.51 -16.71
N VAL A 42 -27.71 -10.84 -18.00
CA VAL A 42 -26.60 -10.28 -18.80
C VAL A 42 -26.82 -8.78 -18.77
N ILE A 43 -25.99 -8.07 -17.98
CA ILE A 43 -25.88 -6.63 -18.12
C ILE A 43 -25.16 -6.44 -19.44
N ASP A 44 -25.95 -6.14 -20.48
CA ASP A 44 -25.47 -5.60 -21.74
C ASP A 44 -24.41 -4.53 -21.42
N VAL A 45 -23.23 -4.63 -22.03
CA VAL A 45 -22.26 -3.53 -22.06
C VAL A 45 -22.98 -2.39 -22.77
N GLN A 46 -23.65 -1.53 -22.00
CA GLN A 46 -24.30 -0.34 -22.53
C GLN A 46 -23.23 0.48 -23.25
N ASP A 47 -23.55 0.87 -24.49
CA ASP A 47 -22.83 1.87 -25.26
C ASP A 47 -22.38 3.00 -24.33
N VAL A 48 -21.06 3.15 -24.17
CA VAL A 48 -20.46 4.32 -23.52
C VAL A 48 -20.93 5.53 -24.34
N SER A 49 -21.55 6.50 -23.69
CA SER A 49 -22.12 7.65 -24.38
C SER A 49 -21.01 8.48 -25.07
N GLU A 50 -21.35 9.18 -26.17
CA GLU A 50 -20.39 10.05 -26.87
C GLU A 50 -19.81 11.12 -25.92
N GLU A 51 -20.60 11.62 -24.96
CA GLU A 51 -20.16 12.59 -23.94
C GLU A 51 -19.15 11.99 -22.94
N GLU A 52 -19.31 10.72 -22.55
CA GLU A 52 -18.33 10.02 -21.70
C GLU A 52 -17.01 9.79 -22.46
N GLN A 53 -17.07 9.47 -23.76
CA GLN A 53 -15.87 9.30 -24.59
C GLN A 53 -15.10 10.61 -24.79
N GLU A 54 -15.80 11.72 -25.06
CA GLU A 54 -15.18 13.04 -25.24
C GLU A 54 -14.45 13.52 -23.96
N ASN A 55 -15.05 13.29 -22.78
CA ASN A 55 -14.43 13.62 -21.48
C ASN A 55 -13.16 12.79 -21.22
N GLU A 56 -13.16 11.51 -21.58
CA GLU A 56 -11.99 10.63 -21.41
C GLU A 56 -10.80 11.06 -22.29
N GLU A 57 -11.05 11.39 -23.56
CA GLU A 57 -10.00 11.90 -24.45
C GLU A 57 -9.43 13.23 -23.93
N GLU A 58 -10.27 14.11 -23.37
CA GLU A 58 -9.80 15.36 -22.76
C GLU A 58 -8.83 15.10 -21.60
N ILE A 59 -9.21 14.25 -20.64
CA ILE A 59 -8.37 13.91 -19.48
C ILE A 59 -7.02 13.31 -19.92
N ILE A 60 -7.05 12.39 -20.89
CA ILE A 60 -5.82 11.78 -21.45
C ILE A 60 -4.95 12.86 -22.09
N ASN A 61 -5.52 13.74 -22.91
CA ASN A 61 -4.78 14.80 -23.59
C ASN A 61 -4.17 15.82 -22.62
N ILE A 62 -4.76 16.03 -21.43
CA ILE A 62 -4.20 16.93 -20.41
C ILE A 62 -2.86 16.40 -19.86
N CYS A 63 -2.71 15.08 -19.73
CA CYS A 63 -1.61 14.47 -18.99
C CYS A 63 -0.61 13.68 -19.85
N ILE A 64 -0.95 13.27 -21.08
CA ILE A 64 -0.13 12.37 -21.91
C ILE A 64 1.29 12.89 -22.14
N ASP A 65 1.48 14.18 -22.40
CA ASP A 65 2.81 14.76 -22.64
C ASP A 65 3.71 14.72 -21.38
N LEU A 66 3.11 14.79 -20.19
CA LEU A 66 3.84 14.64 -18.93
C LEU A 66 4.26 13.19 -18.72
N TYR A 67 3.40 12.23 -19.05
CA TYR A 67 3.77 10.80 -19.01
C TYR A 67 4.84 10.45 -20.03
N ASP A 68 4.75 10.94 -21.26
CA ASP A 68 5.76 10.75 -22.31
C ASP A 68 7.13 11.23 -21.83
N LYS A 69 7.19 12.46 -21.33
CA LYS A 69 8.43 13.05 -20.80
C LYS A 69 8.96 12.27 -19.61
N ALA A 70 8.09 11.85 -18.69
CA ALA A 70 8.49 11.08 -17.52
C ALA A 70 9.01 9.69 -17.90
N ALA A 71 8.42 9.05 -18.91
CA ALA A 71 8.88 7.77 -19.44
C ALA A 71 10.25 7.89 -20.12
N GLU A 72 10.48 8.94 -20.92
CA GLU A 72 11.79 9.22 -21.55
C GLU A 72 12.92 9.39 -20.51
N GLU A 73 12.59 9.98 -19.35
CA GLU A 73 13.53 10.20 -18.26
C GLU A 73 13.59 9.05 -17.23
N ASN A 74 12.78 8.00 -17.39
CA ASN A 74 12.58 6.92 -16.42
C ASN A 74 12.23 7.44 -15.01
N LYS A 75 11.20 8.30 -14.94
CA LYS A 75 10.74 9.06 -13.76
C LYS A 75 9.21 9.04 -13.61
N LEU A 76 8.55 7.96 -14.04
CA LEU A 76 7.08 7.85 -13.93
C LEU A 76 6.61 7.87 -12.46
N ASP A 77 7.46 7.44 -11.53
CA ASP A 77 7.22 7.43 -10.09
C ASP A 77 7.82 8.64 -9.35
N ASP A 78 8.33 9.64 -10.07
CA ASP A 78 8.93 10.84 -9.47
C ASP A 78 7.86 11.77 -8.90
N LEU A 79 8.04 12.19 -7.64
CA LEU A 79 7.08 13.02 -6.92
C LEU A 79 6.76 14.35 -7.63
N GLU A 80 7.75 14.99 -8.25
CA GLU A 80 7.53 16.29 -8.91
C GLU A 80 6.82 16.14 -10.25
N ILE A 81 7.01 15.01 -10.94
CA ILE A 81 6.20 14.64 -12.10
C ILE A 81 4.75 14.42 -11.66
N ILE A 82 4.51 13.59 -10.64
CA ILE A 82 3.16 13.33 -10.13
C ILE A 82 2.48 14.62 -9.67
N ARG A 83 3.20 15.48 -8.94
CA ARG A 83 2.73 16.81 -8.53
C ARG A 83 2.36 17.68 -9.73
N SER A 84 3.15 17.64 -10.80
CA SER A 84 2.87 18.37 -12.04
C SER A 84 1.61 17.86 -12.74
N ILE A 85 1.38 16.55 -12.77
CA ILE A 85 0.18 15.94 -13.34
C ILE A 85 -1.06 16.34 -12.52
N VAL A 86 -1.02 16.15 -11.20
CA VAL A 86 -2.10 16.53 -10.28
C VAL A 86 -2.47 18.01 -10.44
N ASN A 87 -1.47 18.91 -10.40
CA ASN A 87 -1.69 20.34 -10.58
C ASN A 87 -2.31 20.68 -11.94
N ARG A 88 -1.84 20.04 -13.02
CA ARG A 88 -2.36 20.30 -14.36
C ARG A 88 -3.81 19.85 -14.52
N LEU A 89 -4.20 18.74 -13.92
CA LEU A 89 -5.60 18.31 -13.89
C LEU A 89 -6.47 19.31 -13.11
N GLY A 90 -5.98 19.80 -11.97
CA GLY A 90 -6.60 20.87 -11.21
C GLY A 90 -6.76 22.18 -11.99
N GLU A 91 -5.74 22.61 -12.73
CA GLU A 91 -5.81 23.79 -13.61
C GLU A 91 -6.89 23.67 -14.70
N ASN A 92 -7.29 22.44 -15.03
CA ASN A 92 -8.38 22.14 -15.97
C ASN A 92 -9.70 21.81 -15.26
N GLY A 93 -9.80 22.04 -13.93
CA GLY A 93 -11.03 21.94 -13.16
C GLY A 93 -11.35 20.56 -12.59
N TYR A 94 -10.43 19.59 -12.71
CA TYR A 94 -10.62 18.25 -12.15
C TYR A 94 -10.08 18.14 -10.73
N PRO A 95 -10.87 17.59 -9.78
CA PRO A 95 -10.34 17.08 -8.54
C PRO A 95 -9.34 15.97 -8.79
N ALA A 96 -8.09 16.18 -8.39
CA ALA A 96 -7.00 15.23 -8.61
C ALA A 96 -6.16 15.07 -7.35
N VAL A 97 -5.76 13.83 -7.05
CA VAL A 97 -4.93 13.45 -5.91
C VAL A 97 -3.94 12.37 -6.33
N ASP A 98 -2.87 12.14 -5.58
CA ASP A 98 -1.98 11.01 -5.82
C ASP A 98 -2.35 9.80 -4.95
N SER A 99 -2.05 8.61 -5.45
CA SER A 99 -2.33 7.32 -4.76
C SER A 99 -1.50 7.07 -3.49
N ARG A 100 -0.53 7.94 -3.15
CA ARG A 100 0.35 7.78 -1.98
C ARG A 100 0.18 8.90 -0.96
N ASN A 101 -0.81 9.79 -1.11
CA ASN A 101 -1.00 10.96 -0.25
C ASN A 101 0.28 11.81 -0.09
N GLN A 102 0.99 12.04 -1.19
CA GLN A 102 2.22 12.84 -1.22
C GLN A 102 2.02 14.24 -1.82
N VAL A 103 0.87 14.50 -2.43
CA VAL A 103 0.47 15.78 -3.04
C VAL A 103 -0.92 16.15 -2.54
N ASN A 104 -1.14 17.42 -2.24
CA ASN A 104 -2.48 17.89 -1.87
C ASN A 104 -3.45 17.76 -3.05
N MET A 105 -4.67 17.33 -2.75
CA MET A 105 -5.73 17.26 -3.74
C MET A 105 -6.02 18.65 -4.35
N THR A 106 -6.13 18.73 -5.66
CA THR A 106 -6.65 19.91 -6.36
C THR A 106 -8.17 19.91 -6.33
N GLU A 107 -8.79 21.10 -6.42
CA GLU A 107 -10.26 21.23 -6.46
C GLU A 107 -11.00 20.50 -5.33
N ALA A 108 -10.37 20.40 -4.15
CA ALA A 108 -10.90 19.69 -2.98
C ALA A 108 -12.29 20.21 -2.56
N GLU A 109 -12.58 21.49 -2.77
CA GLU A 109 -13.88 22.10 -2.49
C GLU A 109 -15.02 21.42 -3.27
N GLN A 110 -14.77 20.95 -4.50
CA GLN A 110 -15.78 20.23 -5.28
C GLN A 110 -16.12 18.88 -4.63
N VAL A 111 -15.12 18.18 -4.11
CA VAL A 111 -15.30 16.92 -3.35
C VAL A 111 -16.09 17.17 -2.07
N LEU A 112 -15.77 18.25 -1.35
CA LEU A 112 -16.51 18.65 -0.14
C LEU A 112 -17.96 19.05 -0.44
N GLU A 113 -18.21 19.72 -1.57
CA GLU A 113 -19.57 20.05 -2.00
C GLU A 113 -20.36 18.78 -2.35
N PHE A 114 -19.75 17.83 -3.05
CA PHE A 114 -20.37 16.55 -3.36
C PHE A 114 -20.74 15.78 -2.09
N CYS A 115 -19.82 15.68 -1.11
CA CYS A 115 -20.11 15.02 0.17
C CYS A 115 -21.31 15.66 0.89
N LYS A 116 -21.44 17.00 0.86
CA LYS A 116 -22.61 17.69 1.44
C LYS A 116 -23.91 17.35 0.71
N LYS A 117 -23.87 17.13 -0.61
CA LYS A 117 -25.04 16.71 -1.39
C LYS A 117 -25.43 15.28 -1.07
N VAL A 118 -24.47 14.37 -0.88
CA VAL A 118 -24.72 13.01 -0.38
C VAL A 118 -25.45 13.07 0.97
N ASP A 119 -24.93 13.84 1.93
CA ASP A 119 -25.54 14.02 3.26
C ASP A 119 -26.95 14.63 3.18
N ALA A 120 -27.17 15.55 2.24
CA ALA A 120 -28.47 16.19 1.99
C ALA A 120 -29.43 15.32 1.16
N GLN A 121 -28.99 14.15 0.70
CA GLN A 121 -29.73 13.25 -0.20
C GLN A 121 -30.11 13.93 -1.53
N GLU A 122 -29.30 14.88 -1.99
CA GLU A 122 -29.47 15.59 -3.25
C GLU A 122 -28.79 14.83 -4.39
N GLU A 123 -29.34 14.96 -5.60
CA GLU A 123 -28.74 14.35 -6.79
C GLU A 123 -27.53 15.17 -7.27
N ALA A 124 -26.40 14.51 -7.49
CA ALA A 124 -25.18 15.14 -7.96
C ALA A 124 -24.24 14.14 -8.64
N GLU A 125 -23.32 14.67 -9.45
CA GLU A 125 -22.25 13.92 -10.11
C GLU A 125 -20.89 14.57 -9.84
N LEU A 126 -19.84 13.76 -9.77
CA LEU A 126 -18.47 14.21 -9.61
C LEU A 126 -17.47 13.22 -10.21
N THR A 127 -16.50 13.71 -10.96
CA THR A 127 -15.33 12.93 -11.39
C THR A 127 -14.13 13.28 -10.51
N ILE A 128 -13.44 12.27 -9.96
CA ILE A 128 -12.18 12.42 -9.23
C ILE A 128 -11.09 11.59 -9.91
N LEU A 129 -9.88 12.13 -10.02
CA LEU A 129 -8.73 11.48 -10.61
C LEU A 129 -7.67 11.15 -9.56
N GLU A 130 -7.26 9.90 -9.48
CA GLU A 130 -6.18 9.44 -8.60
C GLU A 130 -4.97 9.02 -9.44
N ILE A 131 -3.84 9.70 -9.25
CA ILE A 131 -2.64 9.50 -10.06
C ILE A 131 -1.79 8.37 -9.48
N SER A 132 -1.45 7.40 -10.34
CA SER A 132 -0.66 6.23 -9.98
C SER A 132 0.84 6.50 -10.13
N TYR A 133 1.61 6.03 -9.16
CA TYR A 133 3.07 5.98 -9.26
C TYR A 133 3.59 4.83 -10.14
N LEU A 134 2.69 4.02 -10.71
CA LEU A 134 3.03 2.97 -11.69
C LEU A 134 2.84 3.44 -13.14
N GLY A 135 2.47 4.70 -13.34
CA GLY A 135 2.06 5.25 -14.63
C GLY A 135 0.55 5.11 -14.85
N GLY A 136 -0.07 6.17 -15.37
CA GLY A 136 -1.51 6.23 -15.55
C GLY A 136 -2.28 6.67 -14.29
N PHE A 137 -3.60 6.54 -14.32
CA PHE A 137 -4.49 7.07 -13.30
C PHE A 137 -5.76 6.23 -13.14
N VAL A 138 -6.43 6.41 -12.02
CA VAL A 138 -7.76 5.88 -11.76
C VAL A 138 -8.77 7.01 -11.82
N LYS A 139 -9.84 6.83 -12.59
CA LYS A 139 -10.97 7.74 -12.68
C LYS A 139 -12.13 7.18 -11.86
N TYR A 140 -12.66 8.00 -10.96
CA TYR A 140 -13.88 7.71 -10.21
C TYR A 140 -14.97 8.65 -10.71
N ASP A 141 -15.94 8.11 -11.45
CA ASP A 141 -17.19 8.82 -11.73
C ASP A 141 -18.20 8.44 -10.66
N LEU A 142 -18.63 9.43 -9.89
CA LEU A 142 -19.50 9.29 -8.73
C LEU A 142 -20.85 9.91 -9.06
N HIS A 143 -21.92 9.16 -8.83
CA HIS A 143 -23.29 9.67 -8.90
C HIS A 143 -23.95 9.43 -7.55
N THR A 144 -24.57 10.46 -6.97
CA THR A 144 -25.34 10.31 -5.75
C THR A 144 -26.81 10.57 -5.97
N LYS A 145 -27.65 9.76 -5.33
CA LYS A 145 -29.10 9.89 -5.33
C LYS A 145 -29.70 9.25 -4.08
N ASP A 146 -30.62 9.97 -3.44
CA ASP A 146 -31.28 9.55 -2.20
C ASP A 146 -30.29 9.18 -1.07
N GLY A 147 -29.08 9.76 -1.11
CA GLY A 147 -27.98 9.52 -0.16
C GLY A 147 -27.14 8.26 -0.44
N ASN A 148 -27.45 7.48 -1.48
CA ASN A 148 -26.57 6.42 -1.97
C ASN A 148 -25.57 7.00 -2.97
N VAL A 149 -24.43 6.33 -3.15
CA VAL A 149 -23.42 6.72 -4.16
C VAL A 149 -23.13 5.53 -5.05
N ASP A 150 -23.40 5.67 -6.34
CA ASP A 150 -22.96 4.78 -7.40
C ASP A 150 -21.57 5.21 -7.88
N VAL A 151 -20.68 4.24 -8.05
CA VAL A 151 -19.27 4.44 -8.41
C VAL A 151 -18.97 3.69 -9.70
N VAL A 152 -18.47 4.41 -10.69
CA VAL A 152 -17.81 3.85 -11.87
C VAL A 152 -16.32 4.11 -11.74
N ARG A 153 -15.56 3.05 -11.45
CA ARG A 153 -14.10 3.09 -11.29
C ARG A 153 -13.44 2.60 -12.56
N SER A 154 -12.67 3.44 -13.24
CA SER A 154 -11.95 3.07 -14.47
C SER A 154 -10.45 3.27 -14.30
N TYR A 155 -9.67 2.24 -14.65
CA TYR A 155 -8.22 2.26 -14.57
C TYR A 155 -7.63 2.55 -15.94
N TYR A 156 -6.67 3.46 -15.97
CA TYR A 156 -5.97 3.85 -17.17
C TYR A 156 -4.48 3.60 -16.96
N GLY A 157 -3.90 2.76 -17.81
CA GLY A 157 -2.47 2.47 -17.82
C GLY A 157 -1.76 3.30 -18.89
N TYR A 158 -0.58 3.80 -18.58
CA TYR A 158 0.32 4.38 -19.58
C TYR A 158 1.28 3.31 -20.09
N GLU A 159 1.29 3.06 -21.40
CA GLU A 159 2.25 2.18 -22.05
C GLU A 159 2.66 2.73 -23.42
N ASN A 160 3.97 2.85 -23.66
CA ASN A 160 4.55 3.18 -24.97
C ASN A 160 3.99 4.44 -25.66
N GLY A 161 3.69 5.49 -24.90
CA GLY A 161 3.19 6.77 -25.43
C GLY A 161 1.68 6.84 -25.60
N GLU A 162 0.95 5.86 -25.07
CA GLU A 162 -0.50 5.82 -25.08
C GLU A 162 -1.02 5.59 -23.66
N ILE A 163 -2.14 6.23 -23.32
CA ILE A 163 -2.92 5.91 -22.12
C ILE A 163 -4.15 5.15 -22.57
N GLN A 164 -4.33 3.94 -22.04
CA GLN A 164 -5.43 3.06 -22.41
C GLN A 164 -6.23 2.67 -21.18
N LYS A 165 -7.56 2.59 -21.33
CA LYS A 165 -8.45 2.05 -20.31
C LYS A 165 -8.22 0.54 -20.20
N GLU A 166 -7.88 0.07 -19.02
CA GLU A 166 -7.57 -1.33 -18.75
C GLU A 166 -8.82 -2.09 -18.26
N VAL A 167 -9.47 -1.57 -17.21
CA VAL A 167 -10.64 -2.20 -16.59
C VAL A 167 -11.58 -1.14 -16.02
N THR A 168 -12.87 -1.45 -16.03
CA THR A 168 -13.92 -0.62 -15.41
C THR A 168 -14.77 -1.47 -14.47
N GLY A 169 -14.81 -1.09 -13.21
CA GLY A 169 -15.72 -1.62 -12.19
C GLY A 169 -16.91 -0.70 -11.97
N ARG A 170 -18.08 -1.27 -11.69
CA ARG A 170 -19.29 -0.53 -11.32
C ARG A 170 -19.90 -1.12 -10.07
N TYR A 171 -20.13 -0.31 -9.05
CA TYR A 171 -20.74 -0.74 -7.80
C TYR A 171 -21.44 0.43 -7.11
N GLN A 172 -22.44 0.13 -6.30
CA GLN A 172 -22.94 1.08 -5.31
C GLN A 172 -22.06 0.99 -4.07
N ALA A 173 -21.63 2.11 -3.51
CA ALA A 173 -20.82 2.14 -2.30
C ALA A 173 -21.58 1.51 -1.13
N GLU A 174 -20.98 0.50 -0.51
CA GLU A 174 -21.48 -0.16 0.71
C GLU A 174 -21.04 0.60 1.97
N TYR A 175 -19.88 1.25 1.88
CA TYR A 175 -19.36 2.20 2.86
C TYR A 175 -19.06 3.51 2.17
N TRP A 176 -19.44 4.62 2.81
CA TRP A 176 -19.15 5.97 2.36
C TRP A 176 -19.00 6.88 3.58
N ASN A 177 -17.86 7.54 3.70
CA ASN A 177 -17.59 8.43 4.83
C ASN A 177 -16.59 9.53 4.46
N TYR A 178 -16.93 10.78 4.75
CA TYR A 178 -15.97 11.88 4.81
C TYR A 178 -15.53 12.08 6.25
N THR A 179 -14.30 11.69 6.56
CA THR A 179 -13.80 11.53 7.93
C THR A 179 -13.34 12.85 8.56
N GLU A 180 -13.27 12.89 9.90
CA GLU A 180 -12.76 14.06 10.64
C GLU A 180 -11.29 14.36 10.33
N GLU A 181 -10.49 13.33 10.03
CA GLU A 181 -9.10 13.47 9.56
C GLU A 181 -9.01 14.03 8.13
N GLY A 182 -10.15 14.20 7.44
CA GLY A 182 -10.24 14.82 6.13
C GLY A 182 -9.97 13.86 4.97
N TYR A 183 -10.31 12.58 5.15
CA TYR A 183 -10.32 11.59 4.08
C TYR A 183 -11.74 11.42 3.54
N LEU A 184 -11.87 11.21 2.23
CA LEU A 184 -13.04 10.57 1.65
C LEU A 184 -12.73 9.08 1.52
N MET A 185 -13.44 8.24 2.28
CA MET A 185 -13.30 6.80 2.24
C MET A 185 -14.59 6.15 1.75
N PHE A 186 -14.46 5.21 0.83
CA PHE A 186 -15.58 4.42 0.35
C PHE A 186 -15.12 3.05 -0.13
N SER A 187 -16.03 2.09 -0.05
CA SER A 187 -15.79 0.73 -0.51
C SER A 187 -17.04 0.08 -1.09
N GLY A 188 -16.84 -0.97 -1.86
CA GLY A 188 -17.92 -1.78 -2.41
C GLY A 188 -17.38 -2.98 -3.17
N VAL A 189 -18.29 -3.76 -3.72
CA VAL A 189 -17.96 -4.99 -4.46
C VAL A 189 -18.54 -4.91 -5.86
N TRP A 190 -17.73 -5.24 -6.87
CA TRP A 190 -18.21 -5.43 -8.22
C TRP A 190 -17.82 -6.81 -8.76
N PHE A 191 -18.44 -7.22 -9.86
CA PHE A 191 -18.26 -8.54 -10.44
C PHE A 191 -17.63 -8.44 -11.83
N SER A 192 -16.53 -9.18 -12.04
CA SER A 192 -16.01 -9.55 -13.36
C SER A 192 -15.98 -11.07 -13.42
N GLU A 193 -16.49 -11.64 -14.51
CA GLU A 193 -16.45 -13.09 -14.71
C GLU A 193 -15.00 -13.58 -14.77
N GLU A 194 -14.11 -12.84 -15.45
CA GLU A 194 -12.70 -13.20 -15.53
C GLU A 194 -12.01 -13.22 -14.16
N LEU A 195 -12.27 -12.21 -13.33
CA LEU A 195 -11.69 -12.12 -12.00
C LEU A 195 -12.32 -13.13 -11.04
N TYR A 196 -13.63 -13.36 -11.14
CA TYR A 196 -14.32 -14.36 -10.33
C TYR A 196 -13.79 -15.77 -10.57
N VAL A 197 -13.43 -16.13 -11.82
CA VAL A 197 -12.78 -17.42 -12.10
C VAL A 197 -11.45 -17.57 -11.36
N LEU A 198 -10.75 -16.47 -11.08
CA LEU A 198 -9.45 -16.47 -10.39
C LEU A 198 -9.58 -16.42 -8.87
N THR A 199 -10.46 -15.57 -8.34
CA THR A 199 -10.58 -15.30 -6.91
C THR A 199 -11.71 -16.07 -6.22
N LEU A 200 -12.66 -16.61 -7.01
CA LEU A 200 -13.91 -17.18 -6.54
C LEU A 200 -14.76 -16.20 -5.71
N SER A 201 -14.52 -14.90 -5.85
CA SER A 201 -15.18 -13.82 -5.14
C SER A 201 -15.43 -12.63 -6.06
N GLY A 202 -16.33 -11.72 -5.65
CA GLY A 202 -16.36 -10.38 -6.24
C GLY A 202 -15.04 -9.65 -5.98
N VAL A 203 -14.83 -8.56 -6.71
CA VAL A 203 -13.69 -7.67 -6.52
C VAL A 203 -14.08 -6.64 -5.47
N GLU A 204 -13.43 -6.74 -4.31
CA GLU A 204 -13.56 -5.77 -3.22
C GLU A 204 -12.71 -4.54 -3.54
N GLU A 205 -13.32 -3.37 -3.44
CA GLU A 205 -12.69 -2.08 -3.69
C GLU A 205 -12.67 -1.28 -2.40
N HIS A 206 -11.49 -0.82 -1.99
CA HIS A 206 -11.32 0.03 -0.80
C HIS A 206 -10.54 1.28 -1.18
N THR A 207 -11.19 2.44 -1.11
CA THR A 207 -10.61 3.72 -1.52
C THR A 207 -10.52 4.68 -0.34
N ALA A 208 -9.38 5.39 -0.25
CA ALA A 208 -9.15 6.44 0.72
C ALA A 208 -8.42 7.62 0.06
N LEU A 209 -9.16 8.70 -0.20
CA LEU A 209 -8.63 9.91 -0.85
C LEU A 209 -8.40 10.99 0.20
N ARG A 210 -7.18 11.52 0.31
CA ARG A 210 -6.88 12.64 1.21
C ARG A 210 -7.41 13.94 0.60
N VAL A 211 -8.57 14.41 1.09
CA VAL A 211 -9.24 15.61 0.56
C VAL A 211 -8.73 16.89 1.22
N GLN A 212 -8.64 16.94 2.56
CA GLN A 212 -8.10 18.14 3.20
C GLN A 212 -6.59 18.23 2.97
N PRO A 213 -6.07 19.44 2.78
CA PRO A 213 -4.64 19.61 2.61
C PRO A 213 -3.88 19.26 3.89
N LEU A 214 -2.73 18.61 3.71
CA LEU A 214 -1.73 18.38 4.75
C LEU A 214 -0.51 19.27 4.49
N ASP A 215 0.18 19.68 5.56
CA ASP A 215 1.43 20.43 5.45
C ASP A 215 2.50 19.58 4.74
N GLU A 216 3.20 20.16 3.77
CA GLU A 216 4.23 19.45 3.01
C GLU A 216 5.37 18.97 3.92
N THR A 217 5.68 19.70 5.00
CA THR A 217 6.66 19.29 6.00
C THR A 217 6.30 17.95 6.62
N TYR A 218 5.02 17.70 6.88
CA TYR A 218 4.57 16.43 7.45
C TYR A 218 4.74 15.28 6.47
N ARG A 219 4.46 15.51 5.19
CA ARG A 219 4.73 14.53 4.14
C ARG A 219 6.21 14.25 3.97
N GLU A 220 7.05 15.28 3.99
CA GLU A 220 8.51 15.13 3.96
C GLU A 220 9.02 14.27 5.13
N LEU A 221 8.53 14.52 6.35
CA LEU A 221 8.87 13.74 7.53
C LEU A 221 8.38 12.29 7.42
N SER A 222 7.15 12.06 6.92
CA SER A 222 6.63 10.70 6.69
C SER A 222 7.49 9.95 5.66
N ARG A 223 7.80 10.57 4.52
CA ARG A 223 8.68 9.98 3.48
C ARG A 223 10.06 9.64 4.00
N LYS A 224 10.61 10.51 4.86
CA LYS A 224 11.98 10.35 5.35
C LYS A 224 12.08 9.31 6.47
N TYR A 225 11.07 9.21 7.34
CA TYR A 225 11.20 8.50 8.60
C TYR A 225 10.20 7.36 8.82
N LEU A 226 8.99 7.39 8.23
CA LEU A 226 7.98 6.36 8.51
C LEU A 226 7.76 5.42 7.32
N LEU A 227 7.59 5.96 6.11
CA LEU A 227 7.41 5.16 4.89
C LEU A 227 8.54 4.13 4.64
N PRO A 228 9.83 4.42 4.94
CA PRO A 228 10.87 3.42 4.72
C PRO A 228 10.73 2.17 5.59
N ILE A 229 10.07 2.26 6.75
CA ILE A 229 9.83 1.09 7.61
C ILE A 229 8.48 0.44 7.29
N SER A 230 7.44 1.25 7.07
CA SER A 230 6.07 0.78 6.80
C SER A 230 5.51 -0.15 7.89
N PHE A 231 4.38 -0.79 7.61
CA PHE A 231 3.75 -1.79 8.48
C PHE A 231 3.88 -3.22 7.93
N GLU A 232 4.57 -3.41 6.80
CA GLU A 232 4.75 -4.72 6.20
C GLU A 232 5.65 -5.59 7.08
N GLN A 233 5.10 -6.71 7.59
CA GLN A 233 5.84 -7.79 8.26
C GLN A 233 6.72 -7.37 9.44
N ASN A 234 6.35 -6.31 10.15
CA ASN A 234 7.09 -5.81 11.30
C ASN A 234 6.18 -5.14 12.33
N ASN A 235 6.67 -5.06 13.57
CA ASN A 235 5.92 -4.45 14.67
C ASN A 235 6.46 -3.09 15.14
N MET A 236 7.30 -2.42 14.35
CA MET A 236 8.00 -1.18 14.74
C MET A 236 7.08 -0.09 15.29
N PHE A 237 5.94 0.09 14.65
CA PHE A 237 4.95 1.14 14.95
C PHE A 237 3.69 0.59 15.63
N ILE A 238 3.70 -0.69 15.98
CA ILE A 238 2.58 -1.48 16.50
C ILE A 238 2.78 -1.75 18.00
N VAL A 239 4.01 -1.67 18.52
CA VAL A 239 4.31 -1.88 19.95
C VAL A 239 5.02 -0.68 20.57
N ASP A 240 4.85 -0.52 21.88
CA ASP A 240 5.60 0.47 22.66
C ASP A 240 7.03 -0.03 22.91
N TRP A 241 8.02 0.79 22.58
CA TRP A 241 9.44 0.50 22.84
C TRP A 241 10.28 1.79 22.89
N SER A 242 11.45 1.73 23.51
CA SER A 242 12.43 2.82 23.61
C SER A 242 13.86 2.31 23.69
N GLU A 243 14.86 3.20 23.58
CA GLU A 243 16.27 2.86 23.82
C GLU A 243 16.55 2.35 25.25
N GLU A 244 15.69 2.69 26.23
CA GLU A 244 15.81 2.19 27.61
C GLU A 244 15.21 0.78 27.75
N ASP A 245 14.15 0.50 26.99
CA ASP A 245 13.48 -0.80 26.95
C ASP A 245 12.88 -1.03 25.56
N PHE A 246 13.49 -1.94 24.81
CA PHE A 246 13.03 -2.32 23.47
C PHE A 246 11.72 -3.12 23.46
N GLY A 247 11.12 -3.40 24.63
CA GLY A 247 9.81 -4.03 24.74
C GLY A 247 9.74 -5.34 23.94
N ASP A 248 8.68 -5.46 23.16
CA ASP A 248 8.38 -6.60 22.27
C ASP A 248 8.82 -6.36 20.81
N LEU A 249 9.64 -5.33 20.54
CA LEU A 249 10.15 -5.05 19.19
C LEU A 249 10.90 -6.26 18.64
N ASN A 250 10.50 -6.71 17.44
CA ASN A 250 11.09 -7.89 16.82
C ASN A 250 12.28 -7.51 15.92
N PHE A 251 13.50 -7.75 16.40
CA PHE A 251 14.72 -7.41 15.64
C PHE A 251 14.93 -8.26 14.38
N TYR A 252 14.30 -9.42 14.24
CA TYR A 252 14.36 -10.19 13.00
C TYR A 252 13.48 -9.58 11.92
N ASP A 253 12.30 -9.06 12.27
CA ASP A 253 11.49 -8.26 11.34
C ASP A 253 12.22 -6.99 10.93
N MET A 254 12.84 -6.29 11.90
CA MET A 254 13.65 -5.12 11.57
C MET A 254 14.84 -5.46 10.69
N TYR A 255 15.48 -6.62 10.90
CA TYR A 255 16.57 -7.07 10.04
C TYR A 255 16.10 -7.25 8.59
N ASP A 256 14.92 -7.84 8.38
CA ASP A 256 14.37 -8.07 7.03
C ASP A 256 14.10 -6.76 6.29
N ILE A 257 13.59 -5.75 7.00
CA ILE A 257 13.31 -4.42 6.43
C ILE A 257 14.59 -3.60 6.20
N LEU A 258 15.56 -3.70 7.11
CA LEU A 258 16.75 -2.84 7.11
C LEU A 258 17.90 -3.40 6.27
N TYR A 259 18.03 -4.72 6.14
CA TYR A 259 19.11 -5.35 5.40
C TYR A 259 19.22 -4.85 3.95
N PRO A 260 18.12 -4.75 3.16
CA PRO A 260 18.21 -4.20 1.81
C PRO A 260 18.65 -2.74 1.77
N LYS A 261 18.35 -1.96 2.81
CA LYS A 261 18.75 -0.55 2.92
C LYS A 261 20.23 -0.39 3.25
N VAL A 262 20.81 -1.33 4.01
CA VAL A 262 22.24 -1.32 4.35
C VAL A 262 23.08 -1.92 3.23
N ASN A 263 22.63 -3.03 2.65
CA ASN A 263 23.44 -3.86 1.76
C ASN A 263 23.10 -3.67 0.27
N GLY A 264 21.98 -3.01 -0.07
CA GLY A 264 21.54 -2.80 -1.45
C GLY A 264 21.07 -4.08 -2.16
N GLN A 265 20.81 -5.15 -1.40
CA GLN A 265 20.36 -6.45 -1.91
C GLN A 265 19.33 -7.06 -0.95
N TYR A 266 18.43 -7.89 -1.47
CA TYR A 266 17.49 -8.64 -0.64
C TYR A 266 18.21 -9.55 0.36
N VAL A 267 17.51 -9.86 1.46
CA VAL A 267 17.98 -10.83 2.46
C VAL A 267 18.25 -12.17 1.76
N PRO A 268 19.45 -12.76 1.90
CA PRO A 268 19.80 -14.01 1.23
C PRO A 268 19.22 -15.26 1.92
N TYR A 269 18.64 -15.09 3.12
CA TYR A 269 18.07 -16.14 3.96
C TYR A 269 16.57 -16.25 3.69
N VAL A 270 16.18 -17.19 2.83
CA VAL A 270 14.79 -17.33 2.36
C VAL A 270 14.14 -18.58 2.95
N ALA A 271 12.80 -18.60 3.00
CA ALA A 271 12.05 -19.79 3.40
C ALA A 271 12.39 -21.01 2.51
N ASP A 272 12.27 -22.21 3.07
CA ASP A 272 12.47 -23.45 2.32
C ASP A 272 11.35 -23.61 1.27
N ASP A 273 11.67 -24.20 0.12
CA ASP A 273 10.68 -24.51 -0.92
C ASP A 273 9.64 -25.52 -0.41
N ASN A 274 10.01 -26.35 0.57
CA ASN A 274 9.10 -27.25 1.26
C ASN A 274 8.41 -26.55 2.43
N LEU A 275 7.15 -26.15 2.23
CA LEU A 275 6.32 -25.47 3.23
C LEU A 275 6.11 -26.25 4.55
N SER A 276 6.41 -27.56 4.57
CA SER A 276 6.36 -28.39 5.79
C SER A 276 7.63 -28.34 6.64
N VAL A 277 8.66 -27.61 6.19
CA VAL A 277 9.94 -27.46 6.90
C VAL A 277 10.24 -25.98 7.03
N SER A 278 10.70 -25.56 8.22
CA SER A 278 11.18 -24.21 8.42
C SER A 278 12.70 -24.18 8.30
N ALA A 279 13.21 -23.33 7.40
CA ALA A 279 14.64 -23.12 7.25
C ALA A 279 15.21 -22.43 8.50
N VAL A 280 16.36 -22.89 8.98
CA VAL A 280 17.07 -22.28 10.11
C VAL A 280 18.47 -21.90 9.66
N TYR A 281 18.79 -20.61 9.78
CA TYR A 281 20.06 -20.02 9.42
C TYR A 281 20.83 -19.58 10.65
N ARG A 282 22.15 -19.46 10.51
CA ARG A 282 23.05 -18.88 11.51
C ARG A 282 23.72 -17.66 10.90
N ILE A 283 23.19 -16.48 11.20
CA ILE A 283 23.69 -15.21 10.68
C ILE A 283 24.92 -14.80 11.51
N PRO A 284 26.07 -14.50 10.88
CA PRO A 284 27.24 -14.01 11.60
C PRO A 284 26.91 -12.78 12.44
N LYS A 285 27.44 -12.71 13.68
CA LYS A 285 27.25 -11.59 14.59
C LYS A 285 27.50 -10.24 13.93
N GLU A 286 28.65 -10.10 13.26
CA GLU A 286 29.06 -8.85 12.61
C GLU A 286 28.05 -8.42 11.54
N GLU A 287 27.48 -9.38 10.80
CA GLU A 287 26.49 -9.10 9.76
C GLU A 287 25.17 -8.61 10.38
N PHE A 288 24.62 -9.36 11.34
CA PHE A 288 23.35 -9.01 11.97
C PHE A 288 23.43 -7.68 12.74
N GLU A 289 24.42 -7.54 13.61
CA GLU A 289 24.57 -6.35 14.46
C GLU A 289 24.86 -5.09 13.63
N SER A 290 25.65 -5.19 12.56
CA SER A 290 25.95 -4.01 11.72
C SER A 290 24.73 -3.43 11.03
N VAL A 291 23.72 -4.26 10.74
CA VAL A 291 22.44 -3.81 10.16
C VAL A 291 21.57 -3.16 11.23
N ILE A 292 21.34 -3.84 12.35
CA ILE A 292 20.47 -3.34 13.42
C ILE A 292 21.04 -2.09 14.09
N MET A 293 22.30 -2.12 14.49
CA MET A 293 22.94 -1.02 15.24
C MET A 293 23.11 0.27 14.41
N LYS A 294 22.99 0.18 13.08
CA LYS A 294 22.98 1.36 12.22
C LYS A 294 21.72 2.21 12.44
N TYR A 295 20.60 1.58 12.75
CA TYR A 295 19.29 2.24 12.92
C TYR A 295 18.81 2.28 14.36
N PHE A 296 19.39 1.49 15.25
CA PHE A 296 19.04 1.48 16.67
C PHE A 296 20.29 1.71 17.51
N ASN A 297 20.20 2.60 18.50
CA ASN A 297 21.25 2.76 19.49
C ASN A 297 21.11 1.65 20.55
N ILE A 298 21.48 0.43 20.17
CA ILE A 298 21.45 -0.77 21.00
C ILE A 298 22.85 -1.36 21.10
N ASP A 299 23.27 -1.75 22.31
CA ASP A 299 24.54 -2.43 22.48
C ASP A 299 24.42 -3.94 22.18
N SER A 300 25.58 -4.57 21.95
CA SER A 300 25.66 -5.98 21.58
C SER A 300 25.11 -6.93 22.65
N GLU A 301 25.28 -6.62 23.94
CA GLU A 301 24.78 -7.49 25.02
C GLU A 301 23.26 -7.43 25.08
N THR A 302 22.68 -6.24 24.97
CA THR A 302 21.24 -6.03 24.93
C THR A 302 20.61 -6.70 23.71
N LEU A 303 21.19 -6.53 22.51
CA LEU A 303 20.68 -7.17 21.29
C LEU A 303 20.72 -8.71 21.37
N GLN A 304 21.82 -9.28 21.89
CA GLN A 304 21.92 -10.73 22.13
C GLN A 304 20.85 -11.23 23.11
N SER A 305 20.49 -10.44 24.14
CA SER A 305 19.48 -10.84 25.12
C SER A 305 18.04 -10.81 24.58
N LYS A 306 17.79 -10.03 23.53
CA LYS A 306 16.47 -9.88 22.87
C LYS A 306 16.29 -10.81 21.67
N THR A 307 17.29 -11.62 21.35
CA THR A 307 17.31 -12.49 20.17
C THR A 307 17.88 -13.86 20.54
N VAL A 308 17.91 -14.79 19.59
CA VAL A 308 18.47 -16.14 19.79
C VAL A 308 19.94 -16.13 19.36
N TYR A 309 20.84 -15.85 20.30
CA TYR A 309 22.28 -15.76 20.05
C TYR A 309 23.05 -17.01 20.53
N ASP A 310 23.86 -17.57 19.63
CA ASP A 310 24.82 -18.64 19.91
C ASP A 310 26.22 -18.04 20.11
N SER A 311 26.70 -18.10 21.35
CA SER A 311 28.01 -17.56 21.73
C SER A 311 29.20 -18.42 21.28
N GLU A 312 29.01 -19.72 21.04
CA GLU A 312 30.09 -20.62 20.63
C GLU A 312 30.49 -20.33 19.18
N ASP A 313 29.49 -20.15 18.31
CA ASP A 313 29.69 -19.90 16.89
C ASP A 313 29.66 -18.40 16.54
N SER A 314 29.30 -17.54 17.50
CA SER A 314 29.13 -16.10 17.31
C SER A 314 28.12 -15.78 16.20
N THR A 315 26.95 -16.41 16.28
CA THR A 315 25.87 -16.27 15.29
C THR A 315 24.51 -16.06 15.93
N TYR A 316 23.62 -15.40 15.21
CA TYR A 316 22.20 -15.33 15.54
C TYR A 316 21.45 -16.42 14.78
N GLU A 317 20.65 -17.21 15.49
CA GLU A 317 19.68 -18.11 14.83
C GLU A 317 18.63 -17.24 14.15
N TYR A 318 18.40 -17.47 12.86
CA TYR A 318 17.44 -16.74 12.06
C TYR A 318 16.51 -17.71 11.35
N LYS A 319 15.22 -17.43 11.44
CA LYS A 319 14.14 -18.19 10.79
C LYS A 319 13.37 -17.21 9.91
N PRO A 320 13.41 -17.33 8.57
CA PRO A 320 12.59 -16.50 7.69
C PRO A 320 11.11 -16.76 7.95
N ARG A 321 10.26 -15.75 7.75
CA ARG A 321 8.80 -15.90 7.89
C ARG A 321 8.28 -17.02 6.99
N GLY A 322 7.54 -17.94 7.59
CA GLY A 322 6.96 -19.12 6.97
C GLY A 322 5.50 -18.95 6.53
N PHE A 323 4.88 -20.05 6.12
CA PHE A 323 3.49 -20.06 5.64
C PHE A 323 2.48 -19.60 6.69
N GLU A 324 2.70 -19.94 7.97
CA GLU A 324 1.81 -19.58 9.08
C GLU A 324 1.94 -18.10 9.51
N GLU A 325 2.98 -17.40 9.06
CA GLU A 325 3.28 -16.00 9.41
C GLU A 325 3.01 -15.06 8.22
N VAL A 326 2.26 -15.54 7.22
CA VAL A 326 1.85 -14.75 6.07
C VAL A 326 0.83 -13.71 6.49
N GLU A 327 1.03 -12.49 6.01
CA GLU A 327 0.12 -11.37 6.19
C GLU A 327 -0.64 -11.11 4.89
N TYR A 328 -1.84 -10.55 5.03
CA TYR A 328 -2.59 -10.05 3.89
C TYR A 328 -1.87 -8.79 3.34
N PRO A 329 -1.76 -8.61 2.01
CA PRO A 329 -0.88 -7.59 1.44
C PRO A 329 -1.32 -6.13 1.70
N GLU A 330 -2.51 -5.93 2.24
CA GLU A 330 -3.10 -4.64 2.56
C GLU A 330 -2.62 -4.17 3.94
N TYR A 331 -1.68 -3.23 3.92
CA TYR A 331 -1.13 -2.61 5.13
C TYR A 331 -1.65 -1.18 5.31
N PRO A 332 -1.75 -0.71 6.56
CA PRO A 332 -1.94 0.71 6.81
C PRO A 332 -0.66 1.51 6.52
N TYR A 333 -0.79 2.83 6.60
CA TYR A 333 0.35 3.75 6.55
C TYR A 333 0.23 4.84 7.61
N SER A 334 1.38 5.40 8.01
CA SER A 334 1.42 6.52 8.96
C SER A 334 1.34 7.86 8.22
N GLU A 335 0.32 8.66 8.54
CA GLU A 335 0.24 10.08 8.17
C GLU A 335 0.75 10.93 9.34
N VAL A 336 1.87 11.63 9.16
CA VAL A 336 2.36 12.58 10.17
C VAL A 336 1.39 13.76 10.23
N ILE A 337 0.98 14.12 11.45
CA ILE A 337 0.05 15.23 11.71
C ILE A 337 0.66 16.31 12.61
N GLY A 338 1.87 16.08 13.11
CA GLY A 338 2.61 17.03 13.92
C GLY A 338 4.02 16.55 14.20
N TYR A 339 4.90 17.48 14.58
CA TYR A 339 6.24 17.14 15.06
C TYR A 339 6.75 18.17 16.07
N THR A 340 7.76 17.77 16.84
CA THR A 340 8.50 18.65 17.76
C THR A 340 9.99 18.35 17.65
N GLU A 341 10.80 19.39 17.46
CA GLU A 341 12.25 19.29 17.59
C GLU A 341 12.66 19.39 19.07
N ASN A 342 13.36 18.37 19.56
CA ASN A 342 13.79 18.30 20.95
C ASN A 342 15.16 18.97 21.15
N SER A 343 15.44 19.39 22.38
CA SER A 343 16.70 20.09 22.71
C SER A 343 17.96 19.25 22.54
N ASP A 344 17.83 17.93 22.48
CA ASP A 344 18.92 16.98 22.26
C ASP A 344 19.17 16.67 20.76
N GLY A 345 18.43 17.31 19.86
CA GLY A 345 18.54 17.12 18.42
C GLY A 345 17.69 15.99 17.84
N THR A 346 16.92 15.27 18.67
CA THR A 346 15.91 14.32 18.20
C THR A 346 14.65 15.04 17.73
N ILE A 347 13.82 14.35 16.94
CA ILE A 347 12.53 14.83 16.47
C ILE A 347 11.47 13.83 16.93
N THR A 348 10.44 14.32 17.61
CA THR A 348 9.23 13.55 17.91
C THR A 348 8.21 13.79 16.81
N LEU A 349 7.74 12.73 16.16
CA LEU A 349 6.69 12.73 15.15
C LEU A 349 5.40 12.19 15.75
N THR A 350 4.29 12.90 15.59
CA THR A 350 2.96 12.38 15.90
C THR A 350 2.29 11.99 14.58
N ALA A 351 1.83 10.76 14.46
CA ALA A 351 1.20 10.25 13.26
C ALA A 351 -0.10 9.50 13.55
N ASN A 352 -1.05 9.57 12.62
CA ASN A 352 -2.23 8.71 12.57
C ASN A 352 -1.93 7.49 11.71
N VAL A 353 -2.43 6.32 12.10
CA VAL A 353 -2.39 5.10 11.30
C VAL A 353 -3.67 5.01 10.47
N VAL A 354 -3.53 5.19 9.17
CA VAL A 354 -4.63 5.19 8.19
C VAL A 354 -4.71 3.80 7.56
N PHE A 355 -5.87 3.15 7.61
CA PHE A 355 -6.05 1.82 7.03
C PHE A 355 -7.24 1.74 6.07
N PRO A 356 -7.02 2.00 4.76
CA PRO A 356 -8.07 2.02 3.75
C PRO A 356 -8.88 0.72 3.67
N TYR A 357 -8.24 -0.44 3.80
CA TYR A 357 -8.90 -1.75 3.72
C TYR A 357 -9.95 -1.93 4.82
N SER A 358 -9.69 -1.42 6.03
CA SER A 358 -10.68 -1.40 7.12
C SER A 358 -11.66 -0.22 7.08
N GLY A 359 -11.52 0.70 6.11
CA GLY A 359 -12.30 1.94 6.05
C GLY A 359 -12.03 2.92 7.20
N ASN A 360 -10.87 2.82 7.86
CA ASN A 360 -10.54 3.58 9.06
C ASN A 360 -9.44 4.63 8.79
N SER A 361 -9.77 5.92 8.93
CA SER A 361 -8.81 7.03 8.79
C SER A 361 -7.87 7.20 9.97
N LYS A 362 -8.12 6.51 11.08
CA LYS A 362 -7.32 6.57 12.29
C LYS A 362 -7.56 5.34 13.16
N VAL A 363 -6.87 4.24 12.84
CA VAL A 363 -6.86 3.03 13.67
C VAL A 363 -6.35 3.36 15.06
N TYR A 364 -5.24 4.08 15.13
CA TYR A 364 -4.71 4.71 16.34
C TYR A 364 -3.77 5.86 15.94
N ALA A 365 -3.27 6.58 16.94
CA ALA A 365 -2.18 7.54 16.77
C ALA A 365 -0.96 7.10 17.58
N HIS A 366 0.23 7.45 17.11
CA HIS A 366 1.49 7.09 17.78
C HIS A 366 2.51 8.23 17.72
N GLU A 367 3.44 8.20 18.67
CA GLU A 367 4.60 9.09 18.76
C GLU A 367 5.88 8.29 18.46
N VAL A 368 6.58 8.68 17.41
CA VAL A 368 7.88 8.10 17.05
C VAL A 368 8.96 9.14 17.28
N VAL A 369 9.98 8.78 18.05
CA VAL A 369 11.15 9.64 18.24
C VAL A 369 12.27 9.15 17.33
N VAL A 370 12.79 10.04 16.50
CA VAL A 370 13.90 9.78 15.59
C VAL A 370 15.08 10.68 15.90
N ARG A 371 16.28 10.18 15.65
CA ARG A 371 17.54 10.91 15.73
C ARG A 371 18.10 11.05 14.32
N PRO A 372 17.94 12.21 13.68
CA PRO A 372 18.59 12.49 12.40
C PRO A 372 20.11 12.44 12.55
N LEU A 373 20.80 11.83 11.59
CA LEU A 373 22.26 11.77 11.56
C LEU A 373 22.83 12.78 10.54
N GLU A 374 24.07 13.23 10.75
CA GLU A 374 24.74 14.21 9.88
C GLU A 374 24.92 13.72 8.43
N ASP A 375 25.00 12.41 8.22
CA ASP A 375 25.13 11.77 6.92
C ASP A 375 23.78 11.61 6.17
N GLY A 376 22.69 12.14 6.74
CA GLY A 376 21.33 12.00 6.22
C GLY A 376 20.63 10.71 6.66
N GLY A 377 21.31 9.86 7.43
CA GLY A 377 20.73 8.68 8.06
C GLY A 377 19.79 9.02 9.22
N VAL A 378 19.26 7.97 9.83
CA VAL A 378 18.36 8.06 10.99
C VAL A 378 18.63 6.91 11.95
N GLN A 379 18.55 7.20 13.24
CA GLN A 379 18.29 6.18 14.25
C GLN A 379 16.90 6.36 14.85
N TYR A 380 16.22 5.27 15.12
CA TYR A 380 14.94 5.28 15.83
C TYR A 380 15.19 5.13 17.33
N VAL A 381 14.54 5.98 18.11
CA VAL A 381 14.78 6.13 19.55
C VAL A 381 13.65 5.51 20.36
N SER A 382 12.40 5.67 19.90
CA SER A 382 11.23 5.08 20.55
C SER A 382 10.02 5.08 19.63
N ASN A 383 9.06 4.20 19.91
CA ASN A 383 7.68 4.27 19.46
C ASN A 383 6.75 4.18 20.66
N ARG A 384 5.67 4.95 20.65
CA ARG A 384 4.61 4.86 21.66
C ARG A 384 3.23 5.07 21.05
N ILE A 385 2.33 4.13 21.23
CA ILE A 385 0.92 4.29 20.89
C ILE A 385 0.29 5.26 21.88
N ILE A 386 -0.42 6.27 21.36
CA ILE A 386 -1.18 7.21 22.15
C ILE A 386 -2.46 6.50 22.62
N PRO A 387 -2.67 6.31 23.93
CA PRO A 387 -3.86 5.64 24.43
C PRO A 387 -5.12 6.45 24.11
N SER A 388 -6.11 5.80 23.51
CA SER A 388 -7.45 6.35 23.28
C SER A 388 -8.49 5.23 23.42
N GLU A 389 -9.71 5.59 23.83
CA GLU A 389 -10.86 4.67 23.81
C GLU A 389 -11.32 4.36 22.37
N ASP A 390 -10.98 5.23 21.42
CA ASP A 390 -11.32 5.09 19.99
C ASP A 390 -10.29 4.25 19.21
N ASN A 391 -9.20 3.79 19.85
CA ASN A 391 -8.22 2.95 19.18
C ASN A 391 -8.87 1.62 18.76
N SER A 392 -8.66 1.26 17.49
CA SER A 392 -9.16 0.02 16.91
C SER A 392 -8.09 -1.09 16.99
N GLU A 393 -8.52 -2.34 16.89
CA GLU A 393 -7.62 -3.49 16.89
C GLU A 393 -6.76 -3.54 15.61
N GLU A 394 -5.54 -4.03 15.77
CA GLU A 394 -4.59 -4.26 14.68
C GLU A 394 -4.92 -5.60 14.01
N THR A 395 -5.29 -5.57 12.74
CA THR A 395 -5.74 -6.78 12.03
C THR A 395 -4.84 -7.19 10.86
N TRP A 396 -3.79 -6.42 10.57
CA TRP A 396 -2.90 -6.64 9.41
C TRP A 396 -1.62 -7.39 9.75
N HIS A 397 -1.22 -7.42 11.01
CA HIS A 397 0.07 -7.97 11.44
C HIS A 397 -0.07 -9.37 12.03
N THR A 398 0.76 -10.29 11.55
CA THR A 398 0.92 -11.62 12.13
C THR A 398 2.30 -11.68 12.81
N PRO A 399 2.37 -11.79 14.14
CA PRO A 399 3.64 -11.92 14.85
C PRO A 399 4.43 -13.14 14.37
N ARG A 400 5.77 -13.09 14.53
CA ARG A 400 6.56 -14.30 14.33
C ARG A 400 6.21 -15.38 15.34
N LEU A 401 6.30 -16.64 14.92
CA LEU A 401 6.12 -17.79 15.77
C LEU A 401 7.07 -17.72 16.96
N THR A 402 6.52 -17.96 18.14
CA THR A 402 7.31 -18.25 19.33
C THR A 402 8.07 -19.57 19.14
N LEU A 403 9.08 -19.80 19.98
CA LEU A 403 9.82 -21.06 19.94
C LEU A 403 8.90 -22.27 20.14
N GLU A 404 7.92 -22.18 21.04
CA GLU A 404 6.96 -23.26 21.33
C GLU A 404 6.07 -23.57 20.12
N GLU A 405 5.50 -22.55 19.48
CA GLU A 405 4.67 -22.74 18.28
C GLU A 405 5.50 -23.29 17.12
N TRP A 406 6.73 -22.79 16.95
CA TRP A 406 7.64 -23.30 15.93
C TRP A 406 8.00 -24.77 16.14
N GLU A 407 8.27 -25.19 17.39
CA GLU A 407 8.55 -26.58 17.74
C GLU A 407 7.33 -27.49 17.55
N GLU A 408 6.12 -27.00 17.83
CA GLU A 408 4.89 -27.76 17.57
C GLU A 408 4.67 -28.03 16.08
N LEU A 409 4.94 -27.04 15.24
CA LEU A 409 4.71 -27.11 13.80
C LEU A 409 5.83 -27.85 13.05
N TYR A 410 7.08 -27.58 13.42
CA TYR A 410 8.27 -28.01 12.67
C TYR A 410 9.25 -28.88 13.46
N GLY A 411 9.05 -29.06 14.77
CA GLY A 411 9.94 -29.83 15.64
C GLY A 411 9.76 -31.35 15.56
N GLY A 412 8.89 -31.85 14.66
CA GLY A 412 8.74 -33.28 14.38
C GLY A 412 9.95 -33.85 13.63
N GLU A 413 10.61 -34.85 14.23
CA GLU A 413 11.87 -35.50 13.81
C GLU A 413 12.05 -35.84 12.31
#